data_AF-A0A423L2C9-F1
#
_entry.id   AF-A0A423L2C9-F1
#
_cell.length_a   1.000
_cell.length_b   1.000
_cell.length_c   1.000
_cell.angle_alpha   90.00
_cell.angle_beta   90.00
_cell.angle_gamma   90.00
#
_symmetry.space_group_name_H-M   'P 1'
#
loop_
_entity.id
_entity.type
_entity.pdbx_description
1 polymer ?
#
loop_
_entity_poly.entity_id
_entity_poly.type
_entity_poly.pdbx_seq_one_letter_code
_entity_poly.pdbx_strand_id
1 'polypeptide(L)'
;MIACLRLFTALCLAALLAACASSPSSSLGELPRTPDASIEQLLEQASQAKTPEKAALLRLSAADLAYRQGNAGQSAQILQQVPIEQLKPGQQIFANTLAAELAMTRNQPKAALTALSHPSLQKLGEMPEEQQVRTGTVHARALEADGQTLAAARERIFIAPMLQGEAASKNHEAIWTLIASLPTDQLQPNTTDDLGGWMGLAQAVKTAGTLEQQQAAIDTWRAQNPKHPAAINLPLPLTKLKELASQPLSKIALLLPQDGQLAAVGKALREGFMAAHYQAQQAGQKPPAIEFYDSSKLTSMDEFYRKAQADGVQLVVGPLEKPLVKQLSTRPQLPITTLALNYSEGDQGPAQLFQFGLAAEDEAREVSRRARADGLHRAAIMVPKGEWGDRVLRAFSQDWQANGGSIVATERVDQPVQLAQQIADMFQLRQSEARAKSLQNAAGTNVAAQPSRRQDIEFIFLAATPQQAQQIKPTLNFQYAGDVPVYATSHVYSASGDVNQYNDMNGIRFCETPWLLEANDPLRQQVTAQWPQAAGSLGRLYAMGVDAYRLAPRLGQLKALPDSRIEGQSGSLGMTQTQRVVRQLPWAQFVSGQVQRLPDTPR
;
A
#
# COMPACT_ATOMS: atom_id res chain seq x y z
N MET A 1 -61.56 -11.92 -61.93
CA MET A 1 -60.11 -11.60 -62.02
C MET A 1 -59.57 -10.74 -60.88
N ILE A 2 -60.37 -9.88 -60.22
CA ILE A 2 -59.86 -8.94 -59.20
C ILE A 2 -59.62 -9.60 -57.82
N ALA A 3 -60.32 -10.69 -57.48
CA ALA A 3 -60.15 -11.40 -56.21
C ALA A 3 -58.84 -12.22 -56.11
N CYS A 4 -58.41 -12.85 -57.21
CA CYS A 4 -57.15 -13.61 -57.24
C CYS A 4 -55.91 -12.71 -57.12
N LEU A 5 -55.99 -11.47 -57.62
CA LEU A 5 -54.88 -10.53 -57.57
C LEU A 5 -54.60 -10.04 -56.13
N ARG A 6 -55.64 -9.93 -55.29
CA ARG A 6 -55.52 -9.51 -53.88
C ARG A 6 -54.93 -10.57 -52.97
N LEU A 7 -55.19 -11.85 -53.25
CA LEU A 7 -54.54 -12.96 -52.52
C LEU A 7 -53.06 -13.06 -52.89
N PHE A 8 -52.71 -12.82 -54.15
CA PHE A 8 -51.32 -12.85 -54.59
C PHE A 8 -50.50 -11.69 -54.01
N THR A 9 -51.07 -10.48 -53.94
CA THR A 9 -50.40 -9.34 -53.30
C THR A 9 -50.28 -9.50 -51.79
N ALA A 10 -51.26 -10.08 -51.11
CA ALA A 10 -51.17 -10.39 -49.68
C ALA A 10 -50.10 -11.46 -49.37
N LEU A 11 -49.97 -12.49 -50.23
CA LEU A 11 -48.93 -13.51 -50.08
C LEU A 11 -47.52 -12.93 -50.33
N CYS A 12 -47.37 -12.05 -51.33
CA CYS A 12 -46.11 -11.37 -51.60
C CYS A 12 -45.73 -10.40 -50.48
N LEU A 13 -46.69 -9.70 -49.87
CA LEU A 13 -46.43 -8.81 -48.73
C LEU A 13 -46.02 -9.59 -47.48
N ALA A 14 -46.64 -10.76 -47.23
CA ALA A 14 -46.26 -11.66 -46.14
C ALA A 14 -44.87 -12.30 -46.37
N ALA A 15 -44.53 -12.64 -47.61
CA ALA A 15 -43.21 -13.15 -47.96
C ALA A 15 -42.11 -12.06 -47.86
N LEU A 16 -42.42 -10.81 -48.20
CA LEU A 16 -41.50 -9.66 -48.02
C LEU A 16 -41.30 -9.31 -46.53
N LEU A 17 -42.33 -9.42 -45.69
CA LEU A 17 -42.22 -9.23 -44.25
C LEU A 17 -41.43 -10.36 -43.56
N ALA A 18 -41.54 -11.60 -44.04
CA ALA A 18 -40.72 -12.71 -43.55
C ALA A 18 -39.25 -12.64 -44.03
N ALA A 19 -39.01 -12.11 -45.24
CA ALA A 19 -37.66 -11.94 -45.79
C ALA A 19 -36.87 -10.78 -45.14
N CYS A 20 -37.54 -9.82 -44.51
CA CYS A 20 -36.88 -8.76 -43.72
C CYS A 20 -36.58 -9.18 -42.26
N ALA A 21 -37.04 -10.35 -41.81
CA ALA A 21 -36.77 -10.87 -40.46
C ALA A 21 -35.56 -11.82 -40.39
N SER A 22 -35.02 -12.27 -41.53
CA SER A 22 -33.77 -13.03 -41.58
C SER A 22 -32.58 -12.07 -41.59
N SER A 23 -32.14 -11.65 -40.42
CA SER A 23 -30.81 -11.06 -40.25
C SER A 23 -29.77 -12.08 -40.73
N PRO A 24 -28.70 -11.66 -41.43
CA PRO A 24 -27.61 -12.58 -41.76
C PRO A 24 -27.12 -13.23 -40.47
N SER A 25 -26.96 -14.55 -40.49
CA SER A 25 -26.48 -15.33 -39.35
C SER A 25 -25.17 -14.73 -38.84
N SER A 26 -25.24 -13.98 -37.75
CA SER A 26 -24.07 -13.41 -37.09
C SER A 26 -23.07 -14.52 -36.80
N SER A 27 -21.84 -14.36 -37.28
CA SER A 27 -20.71 -15.27 -37.01
C SER A 27 -20.38 -15.37 -35.51
N LEU A 28 -20.91 -14.44 -34.69
CA LEU A 28 -20.75 -14.40 -33.23
C LEU A 28 -21.76 -15.30 -32.49
N GLY A 29 -22.86 -15.69 -33.15
CA GLY A 29 -23.96 -16.43 -32.53
C GLY A 29 -24.95 -15.54 -31.75
N GLU A 30 -26.03 -16.16 -31.28
CA GLU A 30 -27.01 -15.49 -30.41
C GLU A 30 -26.46 -15.42 -28.98
N LEU A 31 -26.47 -14.22 -28.40
CA LEU A 31 -26.03 -13.99 -27.02
C LEU A 31 -27.15 -14.31 -26.03
N PRO A 32 -26.81 -14.81 -24.83
CA PRO A 32 -27.74 -14.90 -23.72
C PRO A 32 -28.44 -13.55 -23.49
N ARG A 33 -29.78 -13.54 -23.54
CA ARG A 33 -30.60 -12.39 -23.13
C ARG A 33 -31.17 -12.67 -21.74
N THR A 34 -31.56 -11.64 -21.00
CA THR A 34 -32.33 -11.79 -19.76
C THR A 34 -33.67 -12.46 -20.08
N PRO A 35 -33.87 -13.75 -19.74
CA PRO A 35 -35.08 -14.46 -20.12
C PRO A 35 -36.21 -14.11 -19.15
N ASP A 36 -37.47 -14.11 -19.62
CA ASP A 36 -38.66 -14.08 -18.75
C ASP A 36 -38.88 -15.42 -17.99
N ALA A 37 -37.88 -16.32 -18.02
CA ALA A 37 -37.92 -17.66 -17.46
C ALA A 37 -37.00 -17.80 -16.24
N SER A 38 -37.44 -18.60 -15.26
CA SER A 38 -36.63 -18.99 -14.10
C SER A 38 -35.41 -19.84 -14.48
N ILE A 39 -34.43 -19.92 -13.58
CA ILE A 39 -33.22 -20.74 -13.75
C ILE A 39 -33.62 -22.21 -13.99
N GLU A 40 -34.59 -22.71 -13.23
CA GLU A 40 -35.11 -24.08 -13.32
C GLU A 40 -35.74 -24.35 -14.69
N GLN A 41 -36.57 -23.42 -15.18
CA GLN A 41 -37.19 -23.52 -16.51
C GLN A 41 -36.15 -23.53 -17.63
N LEU A 42 -35.10 -22.70 -17.54
CA LEU A 42 -34.01 -22.68 -18.52
C LEU A 42 -33.23 -24.00 -18.53
N LEU A 43 -32.96 -24.57 -17.36
CA LEU A 43 -32.29 -25.87 -17.24
C LEU A 43 -33.16 -27.03 -17.75
N GLU A 44 -34.47 -26.99 -17.47
CA GLU A 44 -35.42 -27.96 -17.99
C GLU A 44 -35.48 -27.89 -19.53
N GLN A 45 -35.62 -26.69 -20.10
CA GLN A 45 -35.59 -26.48 -21.55
C GLN A 45 -34.25 -26.93 -22.15
N ALA A 46 -33.13 -26.73 -21.44
CA ALA A 46 -31.82 -27.20 -21.88
C ALA A 46 -31.74 -28.73 -21.92
N SER A 47 -32.37 -29.42 -20.97
CA SER A 47 -32.42 -30.89 -20.93
C SER A 47 -33.28 -31.48 -22.08
N GLN A 48 -34.30 -30.74 -22.52
CA GLN A 48 -35.21 -31.14 -23.59
C GLN A 48 -34.77 -30.63 -24.98
N ALA A 49 -33.67 -29.86 -25.05
CA ALA A 49 -33.21 -29.26 -26.30
C ALA A 49 -32.70 -30.32 -27.29
N LYS A 50 -33.15 -30.21 -28.55
CA LYS A 50 -32.82 -31.17 -29.61
C LYS A 50 -31.40 -31.04 -30.15
N THR A 51 -30.69 -29.94 -29.85
CA THR A 51 -29.31 -29.71 -30.30
C THR A 51 -28.41 -29.38 -29.12
N PRO A 52 -27.15 -29.88 -29.10
CA PRO A 52 -26.18 -29.55 -28.06
C PRO A 52 -25.93 -28.04 -27.94
N GLU A 53 -25.89 -27.33 -29.06
CA GLU A 53 -25.70 -25.87 -29.11
C GLU A 53 -26.81 -25.11 -28.37
N LYS A 54 -28.09 -25.48 -28.62
CA LYS A 54 -29.22 -24.85 -27.95
C LYS A 54 -29.24 -25.17 -26.45
N ALA A 55 -28.90 -26.41 -26.09
CA ALA A 55 -28.77 -26.81 -24.69
C ALA A 55 -27.68 -25.99 -23.97
N ALA A 56 -26.53 -25.80 -24.62
CA ALA A 56 -25.41 -25.04 -24.07
C ALA A 56 -25.75 -23.55 -23.89
N LEU A 57 -26.46 -22.93 -24.85
CA LEU A 57 -26.89 -21.54 -24.75
C LEU A 57 -27.90 -21.31 -23.62
N LEU A 58 -28.85 -22.24 -23.45
CA LEU A 58 -29.83 -22.18 -22.36
C LEU A 58 -29.15 -22.34 -20.98
N ARG A 59 -28.20 -23.27 -20.85
CA ARG A 59 -27.39 -23.39 -19.62
C ARG A 59 -26.56 -22.13 -19.36
N LEU A 60 -25.95 -21.55 -20.38
CA LEU A 60 -25.18 -20.32 -20.24
C LEU A 60 -26.06 -19.16 -19.76
N SER A 61 -27.28 -19.05 -20.30
CA SER A 61 -28.27 -18.05 -19.86
C SER A 61 -28.70 -18.28 -18.41
N ALA A 62 -28.93 -19.54 -18.01
CA ALA A 62 -29.25 -19.90 -16.63
C ALA A 62 -28.10 -19.59 -15.66
N ALA A 63 -26.86 -19.85 -16.06
CA ALA A 63 -25.67 -19.51 -15.27
C ALA A 63 -25.52 -17.99 -15.08
N ASP A 64 -25.76 -17.20 -16.12
CA ASP A 64 -25.73 -15.74 -16.04
C ASP A 64 -26.81 -15.19 -15.10
N LEU A 65 -28.03 -15.72 -15.23
CA LEU A 65 -29.15 -15.33 -14.37
C LEU A 65 -28.86 -15.65 -12.89
N ALA A 66 -28.32 -16.84 -12.61
CA ALA A 66 -27.89 -17.21 -11.26
C ALA A 66 -26.83 -16.25 -10.69
N TYR A 67 -25.87 -15.82 -11.52
CA TYR A 67 -24.86 -14.85 -11.10
C TYR A 67 -25.46 -13.47 -10.79
N ARG A 68 -26.32 -12.96 -11.68
CA ARG A 68 -27.02 -11.67 -11.49
C ARG A 68 -27.92 -11.66 -10.25
N GLN A 69 -28.47 -12.82 -9.87
CA GLN A 69 -29.25 -13.01 -8.64
C GLN A 69 -28.38 -13.18 -7.37
N GLY A 70 -27.05 -13.07 -7.48
CA GLY A 70 -26.12 -13.21 -6.36
C GLY A 70 -25.79 -14.66 -5.98
N ASN A 71 -26.25 -15.66 -6.74
CA ASN A 71 -25.97 -17.07 -6.49
C ASN A 71 -24.77 -17.57 -7.30
N ALA A 72 -23.58 -17.10 -6.92
CA ALA A 72 -22.31 -17.47 -7.57
C ALA A 72 -22.00 -18.98 -7.49
N GLY A 73 -22.48 -19.67 -6.44
CA GLY A 73 -22.32 -21.12 -6.30
C GLY A 73 -23.07 -21.88 -7.39
N GLN A 74 -24.37 -21.61 -7.53
CA GLN A 74 -25.23 -22.22 -8.55
C GLN A 74 -24.76 -21.84 -9.96
N SER A 75 -24.43 -20.56 -10.19
CA SER A 75 -23.92 -20.09 -11.49
C SER A 75 -22.70 -20.91 -11.95
N ALA A 76 -21.73 -21.11 -11.05
CA ALA A 76 -20.54 -21.89 -11.38
C ALA A 76 -20.83 -23.36 -11.65
N GLN A 77 -21.75 -23.98 -10.91
CA GLN A 77 -22.16 -25.36 -11.15
C GLN A 77 -22.81 -25.53 -12.52
N ILE A 78 -23.66 -24.57 -12.93
CA ILE A 78 -24.29 -24.59 -14.25
C ILE A 78 -23.25 -24.34 -15.34
N LEU A 79 -22.35 -23.37 -15.16
CA LEU A 79 -21.32 -23.02 -16.15
C LEU A 79 -20.35 -24.18 -16.41
N GLN A 80 -20.02 -24.99 -15.40
CA GLN A 80 -19.21 -26.21 -15.57
C GLN A 80 -19.83 -27.24 -16.52
N GLN A 81 -21.15 -27.20 -16.73
CA GLN A 81 -21.87 -28.09 -17.64
C GLN A 81 -21.98 -27.52 -19.07
N VAL A 82 -21.44 -26.32 -19.33
CA VAL A 82 -21.46 -25.67 -20.63
C VAL A 82 -20.19 -26.07 -21.40
N PRO A 83 -20.28 -26.78 -22.54
CA PRO A 83 -19.12 -27.09 -23.37
C PRO A 83 -18.66 -25.85 -24.15
N ILE A 84 -17.85 -24.99 -23.52
CA ILE A 84 -17.45 -23.67 -24.07
C ILE A 84 -16.82 -23.80 -25.46
N GLU A 85 -15.99 -24.81 -25.71
CA GLU A 85 -15.33 -25.03 -27.00
C GLU A 85 -16.29 -25.31 -28.17
N GLN A 86 -17.52 -25.73 -27.88
CA GLN A 86 -18.55 -26.00 -28.89
C GLN A 86 -19.44 -24.78 -29.17
N LEU A 87 -19.27 -23.69 -28.40
CA LEU A 87 -20.03 -22.46 -28.58
C LEU A 87 -19.48 -21.61 -29.73
N LYS A 88 -20.32 -20.72 -30.27
CA LYS A 88 -19.87 -19.70 -31.23
C LYS A 88 -18.98 -18.64 -30.56
N PRO A 89 -18.13 -17.90 -31.30
CA PRO A 89 -17.18 -16.96 -30.70
C PRO A 89 -17.77 -15.94 -29.72
N GLY A 90 -18.94 -15.35 -30.01
CA GLY A 90 -19.59 -14.41 -29.09
C GLY A 90 -20.09 -15.07 -27.81
N GLN A 91 -20.59 -16.29 -27.90
CA GLN A 91 -21.01 -17.10 -26.75
C GLN A 91 -19.80 -17.57 -25.92
N GLN A 92 -18.67 -17.86 -26.56
CA GLN A 92 -17.41 -18.15 -25.89
C GLN A 92 -16.91 -16.93 -25.11
N ILE A 93 -16.94 -15.72 -25.70
CA ILE A 93 -16.59 -14.48 -25.00
C ILE A 93 -17.48 -14.30 -23.77
N PHE A 94 -18.80 -14.48 -23.93
CA PHE A 94 -19.76 -14.36 -22.83
C PHE A 94 -19.46 -15.36 -21.69
N ALA A 95 -19.24 -16.63 -22.03
CA ALA A 95 -18.93 -17.67 -21.05
C ALA A 95 -17.62 -17.41 -20.30
N ASN A 96 -16.57 -16.99 -21.01
CA ASN A 96 -15.28 -16.65 -20.40
C ASN A 96 -15.37 -15.40 -19.51
N THR A 97 -16.21 -14.42 -19.89
CA THR A 97 -16.49 -13.25 -19.04
C THR A 97 -17.13 -13.66 -17.73
N LEU A 98 -18.16 -14.51 -17.78
CA LEU A 98 -18.83 -15.03 -16.59
C LEU A 98 -17.89 -15.89 -15.73
N ALA A 99 -17.04 -16.72 -16.35
CA ALA A 99 -16.03 -17.49 -15.64
C ALA A 99 -15.05 -16.58 -14.87
N ALA A 100 -14.63 -15.48 -15.49
CA ALA A 100 -13.76 -14.49 -14.86
C ALA A 100 -14.44 -13.79 -13.67
N GLU A 101 -15.71 -13.41 -13.82
CA GLU A 101 -16.49 -12.79 -12.74
C GLU A 101 -16.68 -13.72 -11.53
N LEU A 102 -16.92 -15.01 -11.79
CA LEU A 102 -17.01 -16.05 -10.75
C LEU A 102 -15.66 -16.26 -10.06
N ALA A 103 -14.55 -16.24 -10.80
CA ALA A 103 -13.21 -16.32 -10.23
C ALA A 103 -12.89 -15.10 -9.36
N MET A 104 -13.26 -13.89 -9.79
CA MET A 104 -13.10 -12.68 -8.98
C MET A 104 -13.94 -12.69 -7.71
N THR A 105 -15.13 -13.29 -7.75
CA THR A 105 -15.98 -13.48 -6.55
C THR A 105 -15.30 -14.39 -5.51
N ARG A 106 -14.39 -15.27 -5.94
CA ARG A 106 -13.60 -16.18 -5.09
C ARG A 106 -12.22 -15.63 -4.74
N ASN A 107 -11.95 -14.37 -5.07
CA ASN A 107 -10.63 -13.74 -4.92
C ASN A 107 -9.50 -14.51 -5.66
N GLN A 108 -9.78 -14.98 -6.87
CA GLN A 108 -8.84 -15.73 -7.72
C GLN A 108 -8.49 -14.93 -9.00
N PRO A 109 -7.72 -13.83 -8.90
CA PRO A 109 -7.46 -12.95 -10.04
C PRO A 109 -6.72 -13.64 -11.19
N LYS A 110 -5.75 -14.51 -10.90
CA LYS A 110 -5.05 -15.29 -11.94
C LYS A 110 -5.97 -16.22 -12.73
N ALA A 111 -6.96 -16.83 -12.07
CA ALA A 111 -7.94 -17.68 -12.75
C ALA A 111 -8.85 -16.83 -13.65
N ALA A 112 -9.22 -15.62 -13.22
CA ALA A 112 -9.98 -14.68 -14.04
C ALA A 112 -9.19 -14.25 -15.29
N LEU A 113 -7.91 -13.88 -15.14
CA LEU A 113 -7.02 -13.56 -16.26
C LEU A 113 -6.84 -14.73 -17.23
N THR A 114 -6.77 -15.97 -16.70
CA THR A 114 -6.69 -17.17 -17.53
C THR A 114 -7.93 -17.33 -18.41
N ALA A 115 -9.13 -17.16 -17.84
CA ALA A 115 -10.38 -17.22 -18.61
C ALA A 115 -10.43 -16.13 -19.71
N LEU A 116 -9.95 -14.93 -19.41
CA LEU A 116 -9.92 -13.79 -20.34
C LEU A 116 -8.79 -13.87 -21.38
N SER A 117 -7.91 -14.86 -21.28
CA SER A 117 -6.86 -15.13 -22.28
C SER A 117 -7.33 -16.06 -23.41
N HIS A 118 -8.59 -16.47 -23.40
CA HIS A 118 -9.14 -17.38 -24.40
C HIS A 118 -9.11 -16.76 -25.82
N PRO A 119 -8.78 -17.52 -26.89
CA PRO A 119 -8.61 -16.97 -28.24
C PRO A 119 -9.82 -16.21 -28.81
N SER A 120 -11.04 -16.56 -28.36
CA SER A 120 -12.26 -15.86 -28.78
C SER A 120 -12.25 -14.36 -28.45
N LEU A 121 -11.52 -13.94 -27.41
CA LEU A 121 -11.46 -12.54 -26.97
C LEU A 121 -10.79 -11.61 -27.99
N GLN A 122 -10.08 -12.15 -28.98
CA GLN A 122 -9.59 -11.37 -30.13
C GLN A 122 -10.73 -10.69 -30.91
N LYS A 123 -11.95 -11.23 -30.82
CA LYS A 123 -13.17 -10.68 -31.44
C LYS A 123 -14.02 -9.83 -30.49
N LEU A 124 -13.50 -9.45 -29.32
CA LEU A 124 -14.27 -8.66 -28.35
C LEU A 124 -14.80 -7.35 -28.95
N GLY A 125 -14.02 -6.69 -29.82
CA GLY A 125 -14.45 -5.46 -30.51
C GLY A 125 -15.64 -5.65 -31.47
N GLU A 126 -16.01 -6.88 -31.83
CA GLU A 126 -17.19 -7.20 -32.64
C GLU A 126 -18.47 -7.36 -31.79
N MET A 127 -18.34 -7.42 -30.46
CA MET A 127 -19.46 -7.65 -29.53
C MET A 127 -20.25 -6.35 -29.26
N PRO A 128 -21.50 -6.43 -28.77
CA PRO A 128 -22.22 -5.26 -28.27
C PRO A 128 -21.45 -4.54 -27.16
N GLU A 129 -21.55 -3.20 -27.09
CA GLU A 129 -20.84 -2.38 -26.11
C GLU A 129 -21.05 -2.86 -24.66
N GLU A 130 -22.26 -3.32 -24.30
CA GLU A 130 -22.53 -3.87 -22.97
C GLU A 130 -21.59 -5.04 -22.62
N GLN A 131 -21.36 -5.95 -23.58
CA GLN A 131 -20.46 -7.09 -23.36
C GLN A 131 -18.99 -6.66 -23.38
N GLN A 132 -18.61 -5.68 -24.22
CA GLN A 132 -17.27 -5.11 -24.22
C GLN A 132 -16.95 -4.51 -22.85
N VAL A 133 -17.86 -3.68 -22.33
CA VAL A 133 -17.75 -3.05 -21.01
C VAL A 133 -17.72 -4.08 -19.88
N ARG A 134 -18.61 -5.08 -19.91
CA ARG A 134 -18.64 -6.15 -18.90
C ARG A 134 -17.30 -6.90 -18.84
N THR A 135 -16.79 -7.30 -20.00
CA THR A 135 -15.51 -8.01 -20.13
C THR A 135 -14.35 -7.14 -19.65
N GLY A 136 -14.25 -5.90 -20.14
CA GLY A 136 -13.15 -5.00 -19.75
C GLY A 136 -13.21 -4.60 -18.29
N THR A 137 -14.40 -4.49 -17.69
CA THR A 137 -14.56 -4.20 -16.26
C THR A 137 -14.01 -5.34 -15.39
N VAL A 138 -14.34 -6.61 -15.69
CA VAL A 138 -13.78 -7.74 -14.94
C VAL A 138 -12.29 -7.92 -15.23
N HIS A 139 -11.84 -7.66 -16.46
CA HIS A 139 -10.42 -7.69 -16.83
C HIS A 139 -9.60 -6.68 -16.02
N ALA A 140 -10.03 -5.41 -15.99
CA ALA A 140 -9.39 -4.36 -15.22
C ALA A 140 -9.30 -4.71 -13.72
N ARG A 141 -10.39 -5.24 -13.14
CA ARG A 141 -10.41 -5.67 -11.73
C ARG A 141 -9.48 -6.85 -11.45
N ALA A 142 -9.39 -7.79 -12.38
CA ALA A 142 -8.49 -8.94 -12.24
C ALA A 142 -7.01 -8.51 -12.34
N LEU A 143 -6.68 -7.61 -13.28
CA LEU A 143 -5.34 -7.03 -13.42
C LEU A 143 -4.95 -6.24 -12.16
N GLU A 144 -5.87 -5.42 -11.64
CA GLU A 144 -5.68 -4.64 -10.42
C GLU A 144 -5.39 -5.56 -9.21
N ALA A 145 -6.20 -6.61 -9.02
CA ALA A 145 -6.02 -7.57 -7.93
C ALA A 145 -4.78 -8.47 -8.08
N ASP A 146 -4.26 -8.65 -9.30
CA ASP A 146 -2.99 -9.35 -9.57
C ASP A 146 -1.77 -8.42 -9.47
N GLY A 147 -1.96 -7.13 -9.16
CA GLY A 147 -0.88 -6.13 -9.03
C GLY A 147 -0.42 -5.51 -10.35
N GLN A 148 -1.08 -5.81 -11.47
CA GLN A 148 -0.76 -5.27 -12.80
C GLN A 148 -1.37 -3.88 -13.03
N THR A 149 -0.97 -2.91 -12.20
CA THR A 149 -1.57 -1.57 -12.09
C THR A 149 -1.67 -0.82 -13.42
N LEU A 150 -0.59 -0.75 -14.20
CA LEU A 150 -0.59 -0.03 -15.48
C LEU A 150 -1.49 -0.72 -16.53
N ALA A 151 -1.51 -2.05 -16.54
CA ALA A 151 -2.39 -2.81 -17.44
C ALA A 151 -3.86 -2.59 -17.06
N ALA A 152 -4.19 -2.60 -15.77
CA ALA A 152 -5.53 -2.29 -15.29
C ALA A 152 -5.98 -0.87 -15.70
N ALA A 153 -5.09 0.13 -15.59
CA ALA A 153 -5.39 1.49 -16.01
C ALA A 153 -5.66 1.59 -17.51
N ARG A 154 -4.85 0.92 -18.35
CA ARG A 154 -5.05 0.83 -19.81
C ARG A 154 -6.42 0.26 -20.17
N GLU A 155 -6.80 -0.84 -19.52
CA GLU A 155 -8.10 -1.47 -19.75
C GLU A 155 -9.26 -0.52 -19.39
N ARG A 156 -9.15 0.17 -18.24
CA ARG A 156 -10.17 1.14 -17.80
C ARG A 156 -10.27 2.34 -18.75
N ILE A 157 -9.14 2.83 -19.27
CA ILE A 157 -9.11 3.91 -20.26
C ILE A 157 -9.77 3.45 -21.56
N PHE A 158 -9.52 2.22 -22.00
CA PHE A 158 -10.12 1.66 -23.21
C PHE A 158 -11.65 1.60 -23.13
N ILE A 159 -12.22 1.15 -22.01
CA ILE A 159 -13.69 1.09 -21.84
C ILE A 159 -14.34 2.44 -21.49
N ALA A 160 -13.55 3.47 -21.12
CA ALA A 160 -14.09 4.73 -20.62
C ALA A 160 -15.07 5.43 -21.59
N PRO A 161 -14.83 5.48 -22.92
CA PRO A 161 -15.75 6.11 -23.86
C PRO A 161 -17.11 5.40 -23.97
N MET A 162 -17.19 4.13 -23.54
CA MET A 162 -18.41 3.30 -23.59
C MET A 162 -19.26 3.42 -22.31
N LEU A 163 -18.76 4.12 -21.29
CA LEU A 163 -19.42 4.26 -19.99
C LEU A 163 -20.21 5.57 -19.90
N GLN A 164 -21.31 5.53 -19.13
CA GLN A 164 -22.13 6.72 -18.85
C GLN A 164 -22.52 6.79 -17.36
N GLY A 165 -22.96 7.97 -16.91
CA GLY A 165 -23.49 8.20 -15.57
C GLY A 165 -22.52 7.82 -14.44
N GLU A 166 -23.03 7.12 -13.42
CA GLU A 166 -22.26 6.71 -12.24
C GLU A 166 -21.11 5.77 -12.59
N ALA A 167 -21.30 4.86 -13.57
CA ALA A 167 -20.26 3.93 -14.00
C ALA A 167 -19.06 4.67 -14.63
N ALA A 168 -19.32 5.69 -15.45
CA ALA A 168 -18.28 6.54 -16.02
C ALA A 168 -17.50 7.29 -14.94
N SER A 169 -18.20 7.89 -13.96
CA SER A 169 -17.56 8.60 -12.85
C SER A 169 -16.70 7.68 -11.99
N LYS A 170 -17.22 6.49 -11.62
CA LYS A 170 -16.45 5.49 -10.86
C LYS A 170 -15.21 5.02 -11.62
N ASN A 171 -15.33 4.76 -12.92
CA ASN A 171 -14.20 4.35 -13.73
C ASN A 171 -13.15 5.46 -13.86
N HIS A 172 -13.59 6.70 -14.01
CA HIS A 172 -12.71 7.87 -14.06
C HIS A 172 -11.84 8.02 -12.80
N GLU A 173 -12.46 7.89 -11.61
CA GLU A 173 -11.73 7.91 -10.33
C GLU A 173 -10.80 6.70 -10.18
N ALA A 174 -11.21 5.53 -10.67
CA ALA A 174 -10.36 4.33 -10.64
C ALA A 174 -9.14 4.44 -11.57
N ILE A 175 -9.29 5.06 -12.75
CA ILE A 175 -8.14 5.36 -13.63
C ILE A 175 -7.15 6.25 -12.90
N TRP A 176 -7.62 7.34 -12.29
CA TRP A 176 -6.75 8.24 -11.54
C TRP A 176 -6.05 7.52 -10.38
N THR A 177 -6.78 6.71 -9.61
CA THR A 177 -6.22 5.95 -8.48
C THR A 177 -5.08 5.03 -8.91
N LEU A 178 -5.26 4.27 -10.00
CA LEU A 178 -4.24 3.38 -10.55
C LEU A 178 -3.03 4.16 -11.07
N ILE A 179 -3.25 5.20 -11.88
CA ILE A 179 -2.14 5.98 -12.44
C ILE A 179 -1.39 6.73 -11.32
N ALA A 180 -2.10 7.30 -10.36
CA ALA A 180 -1.51 8.01 -9.24
C ALA A 180 -0.76 7.10 -8.25
N SER A 181 -0.94 5.77 -8.28
CA SER A 181 -0.16 4.86 -7.44
C SER A 181 1.18 4.46 -8.08
N LEU A 182 1.31 4.58 -9.41
CA LEU A 182 2.53 4.23 -10.15
C LEU A 182 3.77 5.03 -9.70
N PRO A 183 4.95 4.41 -9.57
CA PRO A 183 6.22 5.10 -9.34
C PRO A 183 6.51 6.20 -10.37
N THR A 184 7.20 7.28 -9.96
CA THR A 184 7.45 8.46 -10.82
C THR A 184 8.25 8.12 -12.09
N ASP A 185 9.16 7.16 -12.01
CA ASP A 185 9.92 6.60 -13.13
C ASP A 185 9.03 5.88 -14.16
N GLN A 186 7.91 5.31 -13.71
CA GLN A 186 6.92 4.67 -14.58
C GLN A 186 5.90 5.64 -15.16
N LEU A 187 5.89 6.91 -14.73
CA LEU A 187 4.92 7.93 -15.16
C LEU A 187 5.37 8.76 -16.37
N GLN A 188 6.44 8.36 -17.07
CA GLN A 188 6.90 9.08 -18.26
C GLN A 188 5.88 8.93 -19.41
N PRO A 189 5.30 10.04 -19.92
CA PRO A 189 4.36 9.98 -21.02
C PRO A 189 5.10 9.66 -22.32
N ASN A 190 5.02 8.41 -22.76
CA ASN A 190 5.63 7.95 -24.02
C ASN A 190 4.65 8.06 -25.22
N THR A 191 3.43 8.50 -24.96
CA THR A 191 2.33 8.60 -25.93
C THR A 191 1.57 9.92 -25.73
N THR A 192 0.82 10.34 -26.75
CA THR A 192 -0.04 11.53 -26.72
C THR A 192 -1.53 11.19 -26.59
N ASP A 193 -1.84 9.91 -26.32
CA ASP A 193 -3.19 9.42 -26.08
C ASP A 193 -3.65 9.71 -24.63
N ASP A 194 -4.86 9.28 -24.29
CA ASP A 194 -5.41 9.48 -22.94
C ASP A 194 -4.52 8.86 -21.85
N LEU A 195 -3.87 7.72 -22.12
CA LEU A 195 -2.92 7.15 -21.15
C LEU A 195 -1.75 8.11 -20.91
N GLY A 196 -1.13 8.61 -21.97
CA GLY A 196 -0.06 9.60 -21.87
C GLY A 196 -0.49 10.88 -21.15
N GLY A 197 -1.72 11.33 -21.40
CA GLY A 197 -2.32 12.46 -20.69
C GLY A 197 -2.46 12.22 -19.19
N TRP A 198 -3.06 11.10 -18.79
CA TRP A 198 -3.18 10.71 -17.38
C TRP A 198 -1.83 10.58 -16.67
N MET A 199 -0.85 9.94 -17.33
CA MET A 199 0.50 9.76 -16.79
C MET A 199 1.20 11.11 -16.64
N GLY A 200 1.11 11.99 -17.64
CA GLY A 200 1.66 13.34 -17.58
C GLY A 200 1.05 14.19 -16.46
N LEU A 201 -0.26 14.07 -16.22
CA LEU A 201 -0.92 14.75 -15.09
C LEU A 201 -0.39 14.24 -13.75
N ALA A 202 -0.33 12.92 -13.57
CA ALA A 202 0.19 12.33 -12.33
C ALA A 202 1.66 12.68 -12.10
N GLN A 203 2.48 12.67 -13.15
CA GLN A 203 3.89 13.07 -13.08
C GLN A 203 4.03 14.55 -12.66
N ALA A 204 3.27 15.44 -13.27
CA ALA A 204 3.31 16.88 -12.98
C ALA A 204 2.91 17.16 -11.52
N VAL A 205 1.89 16.47 -11.00
CA VAL A 205 1.45 16.60 -9.60
C VAL A 205 2.46 15.99 -8.63
N LYS A 206 3.04 14.82 -8.93
CA LYS A 206 4.00 14.15 -8.03
C LYS A 206 5.35 14.84 -7.94
N THR A 207 5.81 15.44 -9.03
CA THR A 207 7.11 16.13 -9.08
C THR A 207 7.04 17.54 -8.50
N ALA A 208 5.84 18.13 -8.42
CA ALA A 208 5.64 19.42 -7.77
C ALA A 208 5.85 19.32 -6.25
N GLY A 209 6.67 20.23 -5.72
CA GLY A 209 7.13 20.19 -4.34
C GLY A 209 6.08 20.62 -3.33
N THR A 210 5.41 21.77 -3.52
CA THR A 210 4.41 22.34 -2.59
C THR A 210 2.98 22.19 -3.10
N LEU A 211 1.97 22.42 -2.24
CA LEU A 211 0.55 22.39 -2.64
C LEU A 211 0.25 23.43 -3.72
N GLU A 212 0.84 24.62 -3.62
CA GLU A 212 0.69 25.70 -4.58
C GLU A 212 1.35 25.33 -5.92
N GLN A 213 2.52 24.71 -5.88
CA GLN A 213 3.18 24.19 -7.08
C GLN A 213 2.37 23.06 -7.71
N GLN A 214 1.76 22.19 -6.91
CA GLN A 214 0.88 21.12 -7.39
C GLN A 214 -0.36 21.70 -8.06
N GLN A 215 -1.00 22.71 -7.46
CA GLN A 215 -2.11 23.42 -8.08
C GLN A 215 -1.69 24.05 -9.42
N ALA A 216 -0.57 24.77 -9.45
CA ALA A 216 -0.05 25.39 -10.67
C ALA A 216 0.26 24.34 -11.77
N ALA A 217 0.79 23.18 -11.38
CA ALA A 217 1.06 22.06 -12.28
C ALA A 217 -0.24 21.49 -12.87
N ILE A 218 -1.28 21.31 -12.05
CA ILE A 218 -2.61 20.87 -12.52
C ILE A 218 -3.18 21.88 -13.52
N ASP A 219 -3.14 23.16 -13.18
CA ASP A 219 -3.71 24.22 -14.04
C ASP A 219 -2.96 24.34 -15.37
N THR A 220 -1.63 24.25 -15.34
CA THR A 220 -0.78 24.23 -16.54
C THR A 220 -1.08 23.02 -17.41
N TRP A 221 -1.15 21.82 -16.82
CA TRP A 221 -1.44 20.59 -17.55
C TRP A 221 -2.84 20.63 -18.19
N ARG A 222 -3.86 21.15 -17.49
CA ARG A 222 -5.23 21.28 -18.03
C ARG A 222 -5.28 22.25 -19.22
N ALA A 223 -4.54 23.36 -19.14
CA ALA A 223 -4.45 24.32 -20.23
C ALA A 223 -3.79 23.72 -21.49
N GLN A 224 -2.82 22.83 -21.30
CA GLN A 224 -2.14 22.12 -22.39
C GLN A 224 -2.96 20.96 -22.96
N ASN A 225 -3.87 20.37 -22.18
CA ASN A 225 -4.65 19.18 -22.53
C ASN A 225 -6.17 19.42 -22.46
N PRO A 226 -6.74 20.46 -23.10
CA PRO A 226 -8.12 20.91 -22.86
C PRO A 226 -9.20 19.88 -23.25
N LYS A 227 -8.88 18.92 -24.12
CA LYS A 227 -9.80 17.88 -24.59
C LYS A 227 -9.71 16.57 -23.78
N HIS A 228 -8.72 16.42 -22.92
CA HIS A 228 -8.51 15.18 -22.18
C HIS A 228 -9.62 14.96 -21.14
N PRO A 229 -10.09 13.72 -20.90
CA PRO A 229 -11.14 13.44 -19.91
C PRO A 229 -10.87 14.06 -18.53
N ALA A 230 -9.64 13.92 -18.02
CA ALA A 230 -9.20 14.50 -16.74
C ALA A 230 -9.12 16.04 -16.71
N ALA A 231 -9.08 16.71 -17.87
CA ALA A 231 -9.11 18.17 -17.94
C ALA A 231 -10.54 18.70 -17.90
N ILE A 232 -11.46 17.99 -18.57
CA ILE A 232 -12.90 18.28 -18.63
C ILE A 232 -13.53 18.02 -17.26
N ASN A 233 -13.34 16.81 -16.73
CA ASN A 233 -13.75 16.41 -15.40
C ASN A 233 -12.49 16.11 -14.58
N LEU A 234 -12.16 16.97 -13.62
CA LEU A 234 -10.96 16.79 -12.82
C LEU A 234 -11.23 15.73 -11.73
N PRO A 235 -10.37 14.72 -11.53
CA PRO A 235 -10.52 13.74 -10.46
C PRO A 235 -10.79 14.41 -9.11
N LEU A 236 -11.71 13.85 -8.33
CA LEU A 236 -12.08 14.37 -7.02
C LEU A 236 -10.85 14.63 -6.11
N PRO A 237 -9.86 13.72 -6.04
CA PRO A 237 -8.56 13.97 -5.43
C PRO A 237 -7.90 15.31 -5.76
N LEU A 238 -7.84 15.64 -7.05
CA LEU A 238 -7.15 16.82 -7.54
C LEU A 238 -7.99 18.08 -7.33
N THR A 239 -9.31 17.97 -7.43
CA THR A 239 -10.21 19.06 -7.04
C THR A 239 -10.01 19.41 -5.57
N LYS A 240 -9.93 18.42 -4.68
CA LYS A 240 -9.70 18.66 -3.26
C LYS A 240 -8.34 19.26 -2.97
N LEU A 241 -7.30 18.82 -3.68
CA LEU A 241 -5.96 19.39 -3.59
C LEU A 241 -5.98 20.89 -3.94
N LYS A 242 -6.65 21.27 -5.02
CA LYS A 242 -6.78 22.68 -5.41
C LYS A 242 -7.51 23.52 -4.36
N GLU A 243 -8.57 23.00 -3.75
CA GLU A 243 -9.25 23.68 -2.65
C GLU A 243 -8.30 23.94 -1.47
N LEU A 244 -7.50 22.95 -1.08
CA LEU A 244 -6.54 23.07 0.01
C LEU A 244 -5.44 24.11 -0.31
N ALA A 245 -4.91 24.07 -1.53
CA ALA A 245 -3.89 25.03 -1.98
C ALA A 245 -4.40 26.48 -2.03
N SER A 246 -5.71 26.68 -2.20
CA SER A 246 -6.33 28.02 -2.17
C SER A 246 -6.42 28.66 -0.77
N GLN A 247 -6.13 27.89 0.29
CA GLN A 247 -6.18 28.34 1.69
C GLN A 247 -4.82 28.10 2.37
N PRO A 248 -3.76 28.84 1.98
CA PRO A 248 -2.42 28.60 2.47
C PRO A 248 -2.33 28.91 3.97
N LEU A 249 -1.58 28.06 4.68
CA LEU A 249 -1.31 28.19 6.09
C LEU A 249 -0.37 29.38 6.32
N SER A 250 -0.77 30.36 7.14
CA SER A 250 0.00 31.57 7.42
C SER A 250 0.62 31.58 8.82
N LYS A 251 0.07 30.83 9.79
CA LYS A 251 0.62 30.81 11.16
C LYS A 251 0.49 29.43 11.84
N ILE A 252 1.61 28.96 12.38
CA ILE A 252 1.74 27.68 13.10
C ILE A 252 2.19 27.94 14.54
N ALA A 253 1.60 27.22 15.50
CA ALA A 253 2.16 27.09 16.84
C ALA A 253 3.04 25.83 16.90
N LEU A 254 4.29 25.98 17.35
CA LEU A 254 5.17 24.86 17.68
C LEU A 254 5.19 24.66 19.20
N LEU A 255 4.52 23.61 19.66
CA LEU A 255 4.36 23.27 21.08
C LEU A 255 5.33 22.13 21.45
N LEU A 256 6.46 22.47 22.07
CA LEU A 256 7.52 21.51 22.41
C LEU A 256 8.10 21.78 23.80
N PRO A 257 8.60 20.75 24.51
CA PRO A 257 9.18 20.94 25.83
C PRO A 257 10.54 21.60 25.70
N GLN A 258 10.77 22.67 26.47
CA GLN A 258 12.07 23.33 26.54
C GLN A 258 12.87 22.92 27.78
N ASP A 259 12.20 22.39 28.81
CA ASP A 259 12.79 21.93 30.06
C ASP A 259 12.49 20.45 30.33
N GLY A 260 13.18 19.87 31.32
CA GLY A 260 12.98 18.49 31.77
C GLY A 260 13.64 17.42 30.88
N GLN A 261 13.20 16.17 31.03
CA GLN A 261 13.85 15.00 30.40
C GLN A 261 13.77 15.00 28.87
N LEU A 262 12.78 15.69 28.29
CA LEU A 262 12.56 15.76 26.84
C LEU A 262 13.11 17.04 26.20
N ALA A 263 13.79 17.92 26.95
CA ALA A 263 14.32 19.18 26.43
C ALA A 263 15.26 18.99 25.22
N ALA A 264 16.18 18.03 25.30
CA ALA A 264 17.10 17.74 24.20
C ALA A 264 16.37 17.21 22.95
N VAL A 265 15.32 16.41 23.15
CA VAL A 265 14.47 15.87 22.07
C VAL A 265 13.66 16.99 21.42
N GLY A 266 13.01 17.83 22.23
CA GLY A 266 12.28 19.02 21.78
C GLY A 266 13.19 19.99 21.01
N LYS A 267 14.42 20.21 21.49
CA LYS A 267 15.42 21.03 20.80
C LYS A 267 15.78 20.48 19.41
N ALA A 268 16.07 19.18 19.30
CA ALA A 268 16.41 18.56 18.01
C ALA A 268 15.26 18.63 16.99
N LEU A 269 14.02 18.34 17.44
CA LEU A 269 12.81 18.48 16.63
C LEU A 269 12.62 19.93 16.16
N ARG A 270 12.74 20.89 17.06
CA ARG A 270 12.63 22.31 16.76
C ARG A 270 13.66 22.76 15.73
N GLU A 271 14.91 22.34 15.88
CA GLU A 271 16.00 22.70 14.96
C GLU A 271 15.77 22.11 13.56
N GLY A 272 15.36 20.85 13.45
CA GLY A 272 14.95 20.25 12.17
C GLY A 272 13.76 20.97 11.53
N PHE A 273 12.75 21.30 12.33
CA PHE A 273 11.56 22.04 11.88
C PHE A 273 11.94 23.42 11.32
N MET A 274 12.78 24.17 12.05
CA MET A 274 13.24 25.48 11.62
C MET A 274 14.18 25.42 10.42
N ALA A 275 15.00 24.38 10.29
CA ALA A 275 15.84 24.18 9.11
C ALA A 275 14.98 24.06 7.84
N ALA A 276 13.90 23.29 7.88
CA ALA A 276 12.96 23.18 6.76
C ALA A 276 12.21 24.50 6.48
N HIS A 277 11.84 25.25 7.53
CA HIS A 277 11.25 26.58 7.41
C HIS A 277 12.18 27.56 6.68
N TYR A 278 13.45 27.65 7.09
CA TYR A 278 14.42 28.54 6.45
C TYR A 278 14.78 28.08 5.04
N GLN A 279 14.84 26.77 4.78
CA GLN A 279 15.01 26.23 3.43
C GLN A 279 13.88 26.72 2.51
N ALA A 280 12.63 26.66 2.97
CA ALA A 280 11.49 27.15 2.20
C ALA A 280 11.59 28.66 1.91
N GLN A 281 11.98 29.45 2.91
CA GLN A 281 12.20 30.89 2.75
C GLN A 281 13.30 31.21 1.71
N GLN A 282 14.43 30.51 1.77
CA GLN A 282 15.53 30.66 0.82
C GLN A 282 15.15 30.26 -0.61
N ALA A 283 14.23 29.29 -0.76
CA ALA A 283 13.65 28.89 -2.03
C ALA A 283 12.60 29.88 -2.59
N GLY A 284 12.44 31.07 -1.97
CA GLY A 284 11.49 32.10 -2.40
C GLY A 284 10.04 31.79 -2.06
N GLN A 285 9.78 30.80 -1.21
CA GLN A 285 8.43 30.47 -0.74
C GLN A 285 8.01 31.49 0.34
N LYS A 286 6.71 31.54 0.65
CA LYS A 286 6.15 32.35 1.75
C LYS A 286 5.77 31.42 2.92
N PRO A 287 6.74 30.94 3.70
CA PRO A 287 6.46 29.99 4.76
C PRO A 287 5.61 30.63 5.88
N PRO A 288 4.80 29.84 6.61
CA PRO A 288 4.01 30.34 7.72
C PRO A 288 4.90 30.90 8.84
N ALA A 289 4.40 31.93 9.53
CA ALA A 289 5.02 32.41 10.75
C ALA A 289 4.94 31.32 11.85
N ILE A 290 6.03 31.11 12.58
CA ILE A 290 6.13 30.09 13.62
C ILE A 290 6.12 30.77 15.00
N GLU A 291 5.14 30.42 15.82
CA GLU A 291 4.99 30.87 17.21
C GLU A 291 5.40 29.73 18.15
N PHE A 292 6.33 29.97 19.07
CA PHE A 292 6.83 28.93 19.97
C PHE A 292 6.06 28.90 21.28
N TYR A 293 5.67 27.70 21.71
CA TYR A 293 5.05 27.45 23.00
C TYR A 293 5.82 26.38 23.74
N ASP A 294 6.09 26.64 25.02
CA ASP A 294 6.79 25.70 25.88
C ASP A 294 5.79 24.77 26.57
N SER A 295 5.74 23.51 26.13
CA SER A 295 4.81 22.53 26.70
C SER A 295 5.15 22.16 28.14
N SER A 296 6.40 22.35 28.57
CA SER A 296 6.82 22.06 29.95
C SER A 296 6.26 23.05 30.97
N LYS A 297 5.78 24.21 30.50
CA LYS A 297 5.17 25.27 31.33
C LYS A 297 3.64 25.31 31.21
N LEU A 298 3.04 24.36 30.49
CA LEU A 298 1.59 24.31 30.36
C LEU A 298 0.92 23.93 31.67
N THR A 299 0.04 24.82 32.13
CA THR A 299 -0.90 24.58 33.22
C THR A 299 -2.18 23.91 32.71
N SER A 300 -2.66 24.32 31.53
CA SER A 300 -3.88 23.81 30.92
C SER A 300 -3.82 23.82 29.39
N MET A 301 -4.25 22.70 28.79
CA MET A 301 -4.40 22.59 27.33
C MET A 301 -5.49 23.53 26.78
N ASP A 302 -6.53 23.82 27.56
CA ASP A 302 -7.60 24.73 27.14
C ASP A 302 -7.11 26.19 27.12
N GLU A 303 -6.26 26.56 28.07
CA GLU A 303 -5.61 27.88 28.08
C GLU A 303 -4.67 28.05 26.89
N PHE A 304 -3.88 27.01 26.59
CA PHE A 304 -3.05 26.97 25.40
C PHE A 304 -3.86 27.19 24.12
N TYR A 305 -4.93 26.42 23.88
CA TYR A 305 -5.72 26.58 22.67
C TYR A 305 -6.39 27.95 22.58
N ARG A 306 -6.92 28.49 23.70
CA ARG A 306 -7.47 29.85 23.71
C ARG A 306 -6.43 30.89 23.33
N LYS A 307 -5.22 30.80 23.88
CA LYS A 307 -4.12 31.70 23.53
C LYS A 307 -3.71 31.53 22.07
N ALA A 308 -3.53 30.31 21.60
CA ALA A 308 -3.17 30.03 20.21
C ALA A 308 -4.22 30.58 19.22
N GLN A 309 -5.51 30.44 19.52
CA GLN A 309 -6.58 31.02 18.71
C GLN A 309 -6.53 32.55 18.70
N ALA A 310 -6.31 33.18 19.87
CA ALA A 310 -6.16 34.63 19.97
C ALA A 310 -4.93 35.14 19.19
N ASP A 311 -3.86 34.36 19.17
CA ASP A 311 -2.63 34.66 18.43
C ASP A 311 -2.77 34.38 16.91
N GLY A 312 -3.94 33.94 16.44
CA GLY A 312 -4.24 33.68 15.02
C GLY A 312 -3.63 32.38 14.48
N VAL A 313 -3.30 31.43 15.36
CA VAL A 313 -2.73 30.13 14.97
C VAL A 313 -3.79 29.31 14.23
N GLN A 314 -3.40 28.75 13.09
CA GLN A 314 -4.28 27.92 12.25
C GLN A 314 -3.97 26.42 12.38
N LEU A 315 -2.76 26.09 12.84
CA LEU A 315 -2.32 24.71 13.05
C LEU A 315 -1.33 24.63 14.21
N VAL A 316 -1.48 23.60 15.04
CA VAL A 316 -0.53 23.28 16.11
C VAL A 316 0.32 22.09 15.69
N VAL A 317 1.64 22.19 15.83
CA VAL A 317 2.59 21.08 15.73
C VAL A 317 3.14 20.80 17.12
N GLY A 318 2.97 19.57 17.60
CA GLY A 318 3.11 19.18 19.00
C GLY A 318 1.76 18.88 19.66
N PRO A 319 1.73 18.44 20.92
CA PRO A 319 2.87 18.20 21.81
C PRO A 319 3.64 16.91 21.47
N LEU A 320 4.76 16.68 22.16
CA LEU A 320 5.58 15.48 22.06
C LEU A 320 5.28 14.47 23.18
N GLU A 321 4.86 14.97 24.34
CA GLU A 321 4.74 14.22 25.57
C GLU A 321 3.50 13.33 25.56
N LYS A 322 3.70 12.02 25.80
CA LYS A 322 2.62 11.02 25.82
C LYS A 322 1.40 11.44 26.67
N PRO A 323 1.55 11.99 27.89
CA PRO A 323 0.40 12.43 28.68
C PRO A 323 -0.45 13.50 27.99
N LEU A 324 0.19 14.48 27.34
CA LEU A 324 -0.51 15.54 26.62
C LEU A 324 -1.17 15.00 25.35
N VAL A 325 -0.50 14.12 24.60
CA VAL A 325 -1.08 13.48 23.41
C VAL A 325 -2.30 12.62 23.77
N LYS A 326 -2.24 11.89 24.88
CA LYS A 326 -3.39 11.15 25.43
C LYS A 326 -4.52 12.09 25.83
N GLN A 327 -4.21 13.22 26.47
CA GLN A 327 -5.23 14.22 26.78
C GLN A 327 -5.92 14.71 25.51
N LEU A 328 -5.19 15.00 24.43
CA LEU A 328 -5.78 15.42 23.15
C LEU A 328 -6.67 14.34 22.53
N SER A 329 -6.24 13.07 22.55
CA SER A 329 -6.99 11.98 21.92
C SER A 329 -8.31 11.67 22.60
N THR A 330 -8.43 11.94 23.90
CA THR A 330 -9.67 11.74 24.67
C THR A 330 -10.73 12.84 24.48
N ARG A 331 -10.42 13.89 23.72
CA ARG A 331 -11.35 15.02 23.52
C ARG A 331 -12.32 14.74 22.38
N PRO A 332 -13.56 15.24 22.46
CA PRO A 332 -14.53 15.10 21.37
C PRO A 332 -14.14 15.91 20.13
N GLN A 333 -13.48 17.06 20.31
CA GLN A 333 -12.99 17.92 19.24
C GLN A 333 -11.81 18.77 19.72
N LEU A 334 -10.97 19.23 18.79
CA LEU A 334 -9.92 20.21 19.06
C LEU A 334 -10.27 21.58 18.44
N PRO A 335 -9.98 22.71 19.13
CA PRO A 335 -10.25 24.05 18.61
C PRO A 335 -9.41 24.42 17.38
N ILE A 336 -8.21 23.83 17.28
CA ILE A 336 -7.27 24.02 16.17
C ILE A 336 -6.78 22.65 15.72
N THR A 337 -6.67 22.43 14.41
CA THR A 337 -6.02 21.24 13.84
C THR A 337 -4.63 21.05 14.45
N THR A 338 -4.37 19.86 14.96
CA THR A 338 -3.16 19.57 15.75
C THR A 338 -2.44 18.34 15.21
N LEU A 339 -1.18 18.48 14.84
CA LEU A 339 -0.25 17.39 14.55
C LEU A 339 0.56 17.07 15.81
N ALA A 340 0.10 16.11 16.60
CA ALA A 340 0.86 15.58 17.73
C ALA A 340 2.13 14.86 17.23
N LEU A 341 3.26 15.07 17.89
CA LEU A 341 4.55 14.46 17.56
C LEU A 341 4.79 13.15 18.34
N ASN A 342 3.70 12.46 18.67
CA ASN A 342 3.70 11.14 19.27
C ASN A 342 2.36 10.46 18.98
N TYR A 343 2.26 9.17 19.30
CA TYR A 343 1.00 8.44 19.22
C TYR A 343 0.31 8.34 20.58
N SER A 344 -1.01 8.44 20.58
CA SER A 344 -1.88 8.08 21.69
C SER A 344 -2.07 6.57 21.77
N GLU A 345 -2.11 6.05 23.00
CA GLU A 345 -2.49 4.68 23.28
C GLU A 345 -4.03 4.64 23.41
N GLY A 346 -4.74 4.10 22.42
CA GLY A 346 -6.21 4.00 22.44
C GLY A 346 -6.90 4.17 21.08
N ASP A 347 -8.22 4.39 21.15
CA ASP A 347 -9.17 4.57 20.04
C ASP A 347 -8.90 5.80 19.18
N GLN A 348 -9.71 5.96 18.12
CA GLN A 348 -9.69 7.11 17.21
C GLN A 348 -9.83 8.43 17.97
N GLY A 349 -8.83 9.30 17.82
CA GLY A 349 -8.90 10.68 18.31
C GLY A 349 -9.87 11.54 17.49
N PRO A 350 -10.10 12.80 17.91
CA PRO A 350 -10.99 13.71 17.19
C PRO A 350 -10.52 13.98 15.76
N ALA A 351 -11.45 14.40 14.88
CA ALA A 351 -11.19 14.61 13.45
C ALA A 351 -10.14 15.70 13.13
N GLN A 352 -9.75 16.49 14.13
CA GLN A 352 -8.73 17.53 14.05
C GLN A 352 -7.34 17.06 14.55
N LEU A 353 -7.25 15.87 15.16
CA LEU A 353 -6.00 15.32 15.70
C LEU A 353 -5.32 14.41 14.68
N PHE A 354 -4.15 14.84 14.25
CA PHE A 354 -3.19 14.05 13.48
C PHE A 354 -2.04 13.63 14.39
N GLN A 355 -1.44 12.48 14.11
CA GLN A 355 -0.39 11.92 14.96
C GLN A 355 0.78 11.45 14.10
N PHE A 356 1.99 11.84 14.47
CA PHE A 356 3.22 11.49 13.78
C PHE A 356 4.29 11.15 14.81
N GLY A 357 4.90 9.97 14.71
CA GLY A 357 5.87 9.51 15.69
C GLY A 357 6.95 8.61 15.09
N LEU A 358 8.06 8.48 15.80
CA LEU A 358 9.14 7.53 15.50
C LEU A 358 8.98 6.26 16.34
N ALA A 359 7.82 5.61 16.23
CA ALA A 359 7.54 4.41 17.02
C ALA A 359 8.29 3.18 16.48
N ALA A 360 8.95 2.44 17.38
CA ALA A 360 9.63 1.19 17.03
C ALA A 360 8.63 0.12 16.56
N GLU A 361 7.36 0.23 16.97
CA GLU A 361 6.25 -0.60 16.53
C GLU A 361 5.95 -0.45 15.03
N ASP A 362 6.15 0.75 14.46
CA ASP A 362 6.03 0.97 13.00
C ASP A 362 7.17 0.27 12.25
N GLU A 363 8.39 0.32 12.80
CA GLU A 363 9.56 -0.34 12.24
C GLU A 363 9.47 -1.86 12.35
N ALA A 364 8.84 -2.38 13.40
CA ALA A 364 8.53 -3.80 13.54
C ALA A 364 7.61 -4.28 12.39
N ARG A 365 6.59 -3.49 12.04
CA ARG A 365 5.73 -3.76 10.88
C ARG A 365 6.48 -3.63 9.56
N GLU A 366 7.41 -2.69 9.46
CA GLU A 366 8.31 -2.55 8.30
C GLU A 366 9.15 -3.82 8.08
N VAL A 367 9.72 -4.38 9.16
CA VAL A 367 10.48 -5.64 9.11
C VAL A 367 9.62 -6.81 8.64
N SER A 368 8.40 -6.93 9.17
CA SER A 368 7.42 -7.94 8.71
C SER A 368 7.15 -7.81 7.21
N ARG A 369 6.90 -6.59 6.72
CA ARG A 369 6.64 -6.35 5.29
C ARG A 369 7.84 -6.70 4.42
N ARG A 370 9.03 -6.30 4.82
CA ARG A 370 10.27 -6.62 4.09
C ARG A 370 10.51 -8.12 4.02
N ALA A 371 10.43 -8.82 5.14
CA ALA A 371 10.69 -10.26 5.17
C ALA A 371 9.70 -11.04 4.28
N ARG A 372 8.42 -10.63 4.23
CA ARG A 372 7.43 -11.21 3.30
C ARG A 372 7.76 -10.92 1.85
N ALA A 373 8.15 -9.68 1.53
CA ALA A 373 8.56 -9.31 0.17
C ALA A 373 9.80 -10.10 -0.29
N ASP A 374 10.67 -10.46 0.65
CA ASP A 374 11.84 -11.32 0.42
C ASP A 374 11.48 -12.83 0.38
N GLY A 375 10.18 -13.20 0.46
CA GLY A 375 9.68 -14.58 0.30
C GLY A 375 9.77 -15.47 1.54
N LEU A 376 9.89 -14.86 2.73
CA LEU A 376 10.06 -15.59 4.00
C LEU A 376 8.72 -15.81 4.70
N HIS A 377 8.61 -16.90 5.46
CA HIS A 377 7.36 -17.35 6.10
C HIS A 377 7.52 -17.77 7.57
N ARG A 378 8.75 -18.06 8.01
CA ARG A 378 9.03 -18.57 9.37
C ARG A 378 10.07 -17.74 10.11
N ALA A 379 9.64 -17.03 11.15
CA ALA A 379 10.48 -16.10 11.90
C ALA A 379 10.91 -16.66 13.26
N ALA A 380 12.16 -16.43 13.64
CA ALA A 380 12.56 -16.37 15.05
C ALA A 380 12.66 -14.90 15.48
N ILE A 381 12.35 -14.61 16.74
CA ILE A 381 12.30 -13.23 17.23
C ILE A 381 13.26 -13.06 18.41
N MET A 382 14.08 -12.01 18.39
CA MET A 382 14.93 -11.60 19.50
C MET A 382 14.65 -10.13 19.84
N VAL A 383 14.14 -9.88 21.04
CA VAL A 383 13.85 -8.53 21.57
C VAL A 383 14.45 -8.39 22.97
N PRO A 384 14.77 -7.18 23.45
CA PRO A 384 15.20 -7.02 24.84
C PRO A 384 14.03 -7.29 25.79
N LYS A 385 14.33 -7.64 27.03
CA LYS A 385 13.32 -7.71 28.08
C LYS A 385 12.81 -6.32 28.47
N GLY A 386 11.54 -6.23 28.82
CA GLY A 386 10.89 -5.02 29.31
C GLY A 386 9.82 -4.49 28.36
N GLU A 387 9.10 -3.47 28.80
CA GLU A 387 7.89 -2.99 28.12
C GLU A 387 8.13 -2.59 26.66
N TRP A 388 9.29 -1.97 26.36
CA TRP A 388 9.64 -1.60 24.99
C TRP A 388 9.75 -2.84 24.08
N GLY A 389 10.48 -3.87 24.52
CA GLY A 389 10.63 -5.11 23.75
C GLY A 389 9.31 -5.85 23.60
N ASP A 390 8.46 -5.87 24.63
CA ASP A 390 7.14 -6.48 24.56
C ASP A 390 6.19 -5.76 23.58
N ARG A 391 6.26 -4.42 23.47
CA ARG A 391 5.48 -3.68 22.47
C ARG A 391 5.96 -3.95 21.04
N VAL A 392 7.27 -3.97 20.82
CA VAL A 392 7.89 -4.26 19.52
C VAL A 392 7.57 -5.69 19.08
N LEU A 393 7.72 -6.67 19.99
CA LEU A 393 7.34 -8.06 19.77
C LEU A 393 5.86 -8.16 19.37
N ARG A 394 4.96 -7.55 20.13
CA ARG A 394 3.52 -7.59 19.84
C ARG A 394 3.20 -7.01 18.46
N ALA A 395 3.79 -5.86 18.11
CA ALA A 395 3.57 -5.20 16.83
C ALA A 395 4.04 -6.07 15.64
N PHE A 396 5.23 -6.67 15.74
CA PHE A 396 5.73 -7.61 14.74
C PHE A 396 4.85 -8.86 14.65
N SER A 397 4.58 -9.52 15.78
CA SER A 397 3.84 -10.78 15.81
C SER A 397 2.44 -10.65 15.22
N GLN A 398 1.72 -9.58 15.58
CA GLN A 398 0.38 -9.32 15.06
C GLN A 398 0.38 -9.13 13.53
N ASP A 399 1.29 -8.30 13.00
CA ASP A 399 1.37 -8.06 11.56
C ASP A 399 1.83 -9.32 10.80
N TRP A 400 2.86 -10.00 11.32
CA TRP A 400 3.41 -11.21 10.70
C TRP A 400 2.38 -12.34 10.59
N GLN A 401 1.66 -12.62 11.68
CA GLN A 401 0.65 -13.68 11.71
C GLN A 401 -0.60 -13.31 10.91
N ALA A 402 -1.04 -12.05 10.94
CA ALA A 402 -2.16 -11.58 10.14
C ALA A 402 -1.90 -11.72 8.62
N ASN A 403 -0.63 -11.71 8.22
CA ASN A 403 -0.21 -11.90 6.83
C ASN A 403 0.29 -13.32 6.53
N GLY A 404 -0.12 -14.33 7.33
CA GLY A 404 0.14 -15.75 7.06
C GLY A 404 1.51 -16.27 7.47
N GLY A 405 2.33 -15.43 8.13
CA GLY A 405 3.61 -15.83 8.68
C GLY A 405 3.47 -16.63 9.99
N SER A 406 4.47 -17.45 10.30
CA SER A 406 4.53 -18.20 11.56
C SER A 406 5.77 -17.84 12.38
N ILE A 407 5.64 -17.90 13.71
CA ILE A 407 6.70 -17.60 14.67
C ILE A 407 7.17 -18.93 15.25
N VAL A 408 8.45 -19.20 15.05
CA VAL A 408 9.10 -20.48 15.37
C VAL A 408 9.70 -20.45 16.78
N ALA A 409 10.22 -19.30 17.18
CA ALA A 409 10.82 -19.08 18.49
C ALA A 409 10.78 -17.59 18.86
N THR A 410 10.82 -17.29 20.16
CA THR A 410 10.90 -15.93 20.67
C THR A 410 11.80 -15.89 21.90
N GLU A 411 12.89 -15.14 21.81
CA GLU A 411 13.85 -14.95 22.87
C GLU A 411 13.81 -13.51 23.38
N ARG A 412 13.81 -13.36 24.71
CA ARG A 412 13.94 -12.08 25.40
C ARG A 412 15.36 -11.94 25.92
N VAL A 413 16.14 -11.03 25.33
CA VAL A 413 17.54 -10.80 25.69
C VAL A 413 17.59 -9.93 26.95
N ASP A 414 18.07 -10.50 28.06
CA ASP A 414 18.07 -9.87 29.39
C ASP A 414 19.47 -9.30 29.74
N GLN A 415 20.56 -10.06 29.47
CA GLN A 415 21.98 -9.67 29.69
C GLN A 415 22.93 -10.54 28.82
N PRO A 416 24.16 -10.07 28.50
CA PRO A 416 25.11 -10.77 27.60
C PRO A 416 25.53 -12.18 28.04
N VAL A 417 25.54 -12.42 29.36
CA VAL A 417 26.15 -13.63 29.97
C VAL A 417 25.42 -14.93 29.58
N GLN A 418 24.14 -14.85 29.20
CA GLN A 418 23.33 -16.01 28.79
C GLN A 418 23.07 -16.08 27.28
N LEU A 419 23.63 -15.15 26.49
CA LEU A 419 23.27 -14.99 25.09
C LEU A 419 23.59 -16.22 24.24
N ALA A 420 24.76 -16.82 24.47
CA ALA A 420 25.16 -18.06 23.78
C ALA A 420 24.18 -19.21 24.06
N GLN A 421 23.65 -19.28 25.28
CA GLN A 421 22.67 -20.29 25.68
C GLN A 421 21.29 -20.04 25.04
N GLN A 422 20.81 -18.79 25.09
CA GLN A 422 19.53 -18.41 24.49
C GLN A 422 19.51 -18.70 22.98
N ILE A 423 20.62 -18.39 22.28
CA ILE A 423 20.77 -18.72 20.85
C ILE A 423 20.80 -20.23 20.64
N ALA A 424 21.56 -20.98 21.46
CA ALA A 424 21.63 -22.44 21.33
C ALA A 424 20.26 -23.11 21.54
N ASP A 425 19.43 -22.57 22.43
CA ASP A 425 18.07 -23.06 22.72
C ASP A 425 17.09 -22.71 21.61
N MET A 426 17.13 -21.48 21.12
CA MET A 426 16.33 -21.03 19.98
C MET A 426 16.51 -21.95 18.76
N PHE A 427 17.75 -22.37 18.48
CA PHE A 427 18.11 -23.28 17.39
C PHE A 427 18.07 -24.77 17.74
N GLN A 428 17.70 -25.12 18.99
CA GLN A 428 17.63 -26.49 19.51
C GLN A 428 18.94 -27.31 19.33
N LEU A 429 20.10 -26.65 19.37
CA LEU A 429 21.40 -27.28 19.10
C LEU A 429 21.71 -28.43 20.09
N ARG A 430 21.32 -28.27 21.35
CA ARG A 430 21.59 -29.26 22.43
C ARG A 430 20.77 -30.56 22.29
N GLN A 431 19.60 -30.52 21.63
CA GLN A 431 18.84 -31.74 21.33
C GLN A 431 19.49 -32.56 20.22
N SER A 432 20.25 -31.93 19.32
CA SER A 432 21.05 -32.63 18.31
C SER A 432 22.25 -33.37 18.95
N GLU A 433 22.93 -32.72 19.90
CA GLU A 433 24.05 -33.31 20.66
C GLU A 433 23.59 -34.46 21.57
N ALA A 434 22.45 -34.29 22.26
CA ALA A 434 21.89 -35.35 23.11
C ALA A 434 21.45 -36.58 22.28
N ARG A 435 20.86 -36.36 21.09
CA ARG A 435 20.50 -37.45 20.16
C ARG A 435 21.75 -38.16 19.62
N ALA A 436 22.77 -37.40 19.23
CA ALA A 436 24.05 -37.94 18.79
C ALA A 436 24.70 -38.83 19.85
N LYS A 437 24.74 -38.35 21.11
CA LYS A 437 25.29 -39.08 22.25
C LYS A 437 24.47 -40.34 22.59
N SER A 438 23.14 -40.25 22.47
CA SER A 438 22.24 -41.40 22.65
C SER A 438 22.45 -42.47 21.58
N LEU A 439 22.61 -42.07 20.32
CA LEU A 439 22.92 -42.96 19.20
C LEU A 439 24.29 -43.60 19.33
N GLN A 440 25.31 -42.85 19.76
CA GLN A 440 26.65 -43.37 20.03
C GLN A 440 26.63 -44.42 21.15
N ASN A 441 25.89 -44.16 22.23
CA ASN A 441 25.74 -45.11 23.34
C ASN A 441 24.97 -46.38 22.94
N ALA A 442 24.01 -46.28 22.00
CA ALA A 442 23.23 -47.42 21.52
C ALA A 442 23.96 -48.23 20.42
N ALA A 443 24.76 -47.59 19.57
CA ALA A 443 25.42 -48.22 18.42
C ALA A 443 26.87 -48.65 18.69
N GLY A 444 27.44 -48.35 19.86
CA GLY A 444 28.78 -48.80 20.29
C GLY A 444 29.95 -48.31 19.41
N THR A 445 29.72 -47.34 18.54
CA THR A 445 30.67 -46.81 17.56
C THR A 445 30.67 -45.28 17.60
N ASN A 446 31.82 -44.65 17.38
CA ASN A 446 31.92 -43.19 17.32
C ASN A 446 31.13 -42.65 16.12
N VAL A 447 29.91 -42.17 16.37
CA VAL A 447 29.13 -41.43 15.38
C VAL A 447 29.65 -40.01 15.37
N ALA A 448 30.35 -39.61 14.31
CA ALA A 448 30.73 -38.22 14.07
C ALA A 448 29.47 -37.40 13.71
N ALA A 449 28.67 -37.04 14.70
CA ALA A 449 27.51 -36.20 14.51
C ALA A 449 27.95 -34.73 14.57
N GLN A 450 27.91 -34.05 13.44
CA GLN A 450 27.96 -32.58 13.44
C GLN A 450 26.66 -32.06 14.07
N PRO A 451 26.72 -31.08 14.98
CA PRO A 451 25.51 -30.45 15.52
C PRO A 451 24.65 -29.95 14.37
N SER A 452 23.42 -30.47 14.24
CA SER A 452 22.48 -30.03 13.22
C SER A 452 21.46 -29.09 13.85
N ARG A 453 21.49 -27.83 13.41
CA ARG A 453 20.48 -26.84 13.80
C ARG A 453 19.12 -27.21 13.23
N ARG A 454 18.05 -26.75 13.89
CA ARG A 454 16.73 -26.72 13.26
C ARG A 454 16.78 -25.86 11.99
N GLN A 455 16.12 -26.32 10.94
CA GLN A 455 16.13 -25.70 9.59
C GLN A 455 14.81 -24.99 9.27
N ASP A 456 13.91 -24.89 10.24
CA ASP A 456 12.59 -24.28 10.10
C ASP A 456 12.57 -22.78 10.40
N ILE A 457 13.66 -22.21 10.93
CA ILE A 457 13.84 -20.76 11.03
C ILE A 457 14.41 -20.24 9.71
N GLU A 458 13.68 -19.36 9.03
CA GLU A 458 14.11 -18.75 7.77
C GLU A 458 14.76 -17.38 7.95
N PHE A 459 14.42 -16.67 9.02
CA PHE A 459 15.08 -15.42 9.41
C PHE A 459 14.91 -15.11 10.90
N ILE A 460 15.73 -14.19 11.39
CA ILE A 460 15.64 -13.61 12.72
C ILE A 460 15.15 -12.16 12.61
N PHE A 461 14.05 -11.83 13.28
CA PHE A 461 13.70 -10.47 13.62
C PHE A 461 14.45 -10.04 14.89
N LEU A 462 15.26 -9.00 14.78
CA LEU A 462 16.11 -8.48 15.85
C LEU A 462 15.73 -7.03 16.20
N ALA A 463 15.22 -6.82 17.42
CA ALA A 463 15.15 -5.48 18.01
C ALA A 463 16.27 -5.37 19.05
N ALA A 464 17.29 -4.56 18.78
CA ALA A 464 18.47 -4.47 19.63
C ALA A 464 19.17 -3.12 19.47
N THR A 465 19.92 -2.69 20.49
CA THR A 465 20.87 -1.58 20.38
C THR A 465 22.12 -2.01 19.60
N PRO A 466 22.98 -1.07 19.14
CA PRO A 466 24.23 -1.44 18.46
C PRO A 466 25.12 -2.34 19.34
N GLN A 467 25.23 -2.05 20.64
CA GLN A 467 26.05 -2.83 21.57
C GLN A 467 25.53 -4.27 21.73
N GLN A 468 24.21 -4.44 21.76
CA GLN A 468 23.59 -5.77 21.83
C GLN A 468 23.82 -6.53 20.51
N ALA A 469 23.63 -5.88 19.36
CA ALA A 469 23.80 -6.52 18.06
C ALA A 469 25.25 -6.94 17.77
N GLN A 470 26.23 -6.14 18.21
CA GLN A 470 27.67 -6.50 18.19
C GLN A 470 27.99 -7.76 18.98
N GLN A 471 27.17 -8.14 19.94
CA GLN A 471 27.35 -9.39 20.69
C GLN A 471 26.54 -10.53 20.08
N ILE A 472 25.30 -10.24 19.64
CA ILE A 472 24.37 -11.21 19.08
C ILE A 472 24.89 -11.79 17.78
N LYS A 473 25.31 -10.96 16.81
CA LYS A 473 25.69 -11.46 15.48
C LYS A 473 26.94 -12.34 15.49
N PRO A 474 28.03 -12.00 16.19
CA PRO A 474 29.17 -12.92 16.34
C PRO A 474 28.79 -14.21 17.05
N THR A 475 27.92 -14.16 18.07
CA THR A 475 27.43 -15.36 18.77
C THR A 475 26.59 -16.25 17.85
N LEU A 476 25.73 -15.67 17.00
CA LEU A 476 24.99 -16.42 15.97
C LEU A 476 25.95 -17.11 14.99
N ASN A 477 27.01 -16.42 14.56
CA ASN A 477 28.01 -17.00 13.66
C ASN A 477 28.76 -18.15 14.33
N PHE A 478 29.12 -18.02 15.62
CA PHE A 478 29.79 -19.06 16.40
C PHE A 478 28.89 -20.29 16.62
N GLN A 479 27.58 -20.07 16.85
CA GLN A 479 26.59 -21.13 17.09
C GLN A 479 26.00 -21.73 15.78
N TYR A 480 26.75 -21.68 14.67
CA TYR A 480 26.37 -22.24 13.36
C TYR A 480 25.04 -21.72 12.78
N ALA A 481 24.59 -20.54 13.21
CA ALA A 481 23.39 -19.85 12.71
C ALA A 481 23.74 -18.57 11.92
N GLY A 482 24.99 -18.44 11.47
CA GLY A 482 25.47 -17.25 10.76
C GLY A 482 24.87 -17.04 9.37
N ASP A 483 24.36 -18.10 8.76
CA ASP A 483 23.70 -18.13 7.45
C ASP A 483 22.24 -17.68 7.50
N VAL A 484 21.62 -17.64 8.68
CA VAL A 484 20.24 -17.17 8.85
C VAL A 484 20.20 -15.65 8.70
N PRO A 485 19.42 -15.10 7.74
CA PRO A 485 19.26 -13.66 7.59
C PRO A 485 18.73 -12.99 8.86
N VAL A 486 19.31 -11.84 9.21
CA VAL A 486 18.89 -11.03 10.36
C VAL A 486 18.29 -9.72 9.86
N TYR A 487 17.04 -9.45 10.23
CA TYR A 487 16.33 -8.20 9.93
C TYR A 487 16.09 -7.42 11.22
N ALA A 488 16.43 -6.14 11.23
CA ALA A 488 16.38 -5.31 12.43
C ALA A 488 15.68 -3.96 12.22
N THR A 489 15.23 -3.39 13.33
CA THR A 489 14.77 -1.99 13.40
C THR A 489 15.96 -1.03 13.34
N SER A 490 15.70 0.27 13.16
CA SER A 490 16.73 1.32 13.16
C SER A 490 17.55 1.40 14.44
N HIS A 491 17.03 0.86 15.56
CA HIS A 491 17.72 0.87 16.87
C HIS A 491 19.09 0.19 16.84
N VAL A 492 19.36 -0.68 15.86
CA VAL A 492 20.67 -1.34 15.69
C VAL A 492 21.77 -0.38 15.20
N TYR A 493 21.39 0.78 14.70
CA TYR A 493 22.30 1.73 14.06
C TYR A 493 22.35 3.05 14.85
N SER A 494 23.54 3.60 15.04
CA SER A 494 23.75 4.89 15.72
C SER A 494 24.50 5.92 14.87
N ALA A 495 24.83 5.58 13.61
CA ALA A 495 25.67 6.40 12.73
C ALA A 495 26.99 6.86 13.39
N SER A 496 27.61 5.99 14.19
CA SER A 496 28.89 6.27 14.90
C SER A 496 30.08 6.42 13.95
N GLY A 497 30.03 5.76 12.79
CA GLY A 497 31.16 5.64 11.87
C GLY A 497 32.22 4.62 12.34
N ASP A 498 31.93 3.85 13.40
CA ASP A 498 32.86 2.85 13.94
C ASP A 498 32.85 1.59 13.06
N VAL A 499 33.91 1.46 12.26
CA VAL A 499 34.12 0.36 11.32
C VAL A 499 34.21 -1.00 12.04
N ASN A 500 34.80 -1.06 13.23
CA ASN A 500 34.90 -2.32 13.98
C ASN A 500 33.52 -2.75 14.47
N GLN A 501 32.75 -1.80 15.00
CA GLN A 501 31.36 -2.05 15.37
C GLN A 501 30.52 -2.55 14.20
N TYR A 502 30.68 -1.95 13.02
CA TYR A 502 29.95 -2.38 11.82
C TYR A 502 30.41 -3.74 11.30
N ASN A 503 31.68 -4.12 11.48
CA ASN A 503 32.19 -5.44 11.16
C ASN A 503 31.58 -6.55 12.03
N ASP A 504 31.41 -6.30 13.33
CA ASP A 504 30.76 -7.26 14.24
C ASP A 504 29.28 -7.50 13.87
N MET A 505 28.64 -6.51 13.24
CA MET A 505 27.24 -6.55 12.81
C MET A 505 27.06 -6.96 11.34
N ASN A 506 28.13 -7.41 10.67
CA ASN A 506 28.11 -7.73 9.25
C ASN A 506 26.98 -8.71 8.89
N GLY A 507 26.25 -8.40 7.82
CA GLY A 507 25.12 -9.17 7.33
C GLY A 507 23.76 -8.81 7.94
N ILE A 508 23.68 -8.04 9.04
CA ILE A 508 22.40 -7.56 9.56
C ILE A 508 21.78 -6.56 8.58
N ARG A 509 20.54 -6.80 8.16
CA ARG A 509 19.71 -5.90 7.35
C ARG A 509 18.82 -5.09 8.28
N PHE A 510 18.68 -3.80 8.05
CA PHE A 510 17.87 -2.94 8.92
C PHE A 510 17.21 -1.80 8.15
N CYS A 511 16.09 -1.32 8.67
CA CYS A 511 15.44 -0.11 8.18
C CYS A 511 16.01 1.13 8.87
N GLU A 512 16.10 2.25 8.15
CA GLU A 512 16.59 3.51 8.68
C GLU A 512 16.00 4.69 7.91
N THR A 513 16.00 5.89 8.49
CA THR A 513 15.60 7.14 7.86
C THR A 513 16.50 7.51 6.67
N PRO A 514 15.94 8.08 5.58
CA PRO A 514 16.72 8.69 4.51
C PRO A 514 17.79 9.65 5.04
N TRP A 515 17.46 10.44 6.07
CA TRP A 515 18.40 11.35 6.73
C TRP A 515 19.72 10.69 7.16
N LEU A 516 19.69 9.46 7.65
CA LEU A 516 20.91 8.78 8.10
C LEU A 516 21.56 7.92 7.01
N LEU A 517 20.82 7.51 5.98
CA LEU A 517 21.36 6.73 4.87
C LEU A 517 21.91 7.61 3.72
N GLU A 518 21.42 8.83 3.56
CA GLU A 518 21.73 9.73 2.45
C GLU A 518 22.57 10.92 2.92
N ALA A 519 23.85 10.66 3.19
CA ALA A 519 24.75 11.67 3.75
C ALA A 519 24.96 12.92 2.86
N ASN A 520 24.66 12.80 1.55
CA ASN A 520 24.85 13.84 0.54
C ASN A 520 23.64 14.76 0.35
N ASP A 521 22.54 14.56 1.09
CA ASP A 521 21.39 15.46 1.03
C ASP A 521 21.82 16.90 1.42
N PRO A 522 21.52 17.93 0.59
CA PRO A 522 21.98 19.30 0.86
C PRO A 522 21.44 19.89 2.16
N LEU A 523 20.18 19.61 2.52
CA LEU A 523 19.60 20.10 3.77
C LEU A 523 20.30 19.45 4.95
N ARG A 524 20.53 18.14 4.89
CA ARG A 524 21.28 17.40 5.90
C ARG A 524 22.69 17.97 6.07
N GLN A 525 23.42 18.23 4.99
CA GLN A 525 24.77 18.81 5.07
C GLN A 525 24.75 20.18 5.76
N GLN A 526 23.80 21.04 5.41
CA GLN A 526 23.64 22.34 6.06
C GLN A 526 23.33 22.22 7.55
N VAL A 527 22.39 21.35 7.92
CA VAL A 527 21.99 21.12 9.32
C VAL A 527 23.13 20.52 10.13
N THR A 528 23.85 19.54 9.59
CA THR A 528 24.97 18.88 10.29
C THR A 528 26.19 19.78 10.43
N ALA A 529 26.43 20.70 9.51
CA ALA A 529 27.47 21.73 9.64
C ALA A 529 27.20 22.67 10.83
N GLN A 530 25.93 23.00 11.08
CA GLN A 530 25.54 23.86 12.21
C GLN A 530 25.34 23.08 13.52
N TRP A 531 24.84 21.85 13.44
CA TRP A 531 24.51 20.98 14.56
C TRP A 531 25.07 19.58 14.31
N PRO A 532 26.35 19.31 14.65
CA PRO A 532 27.02 18.04 14.38
C PRO A 532 26.28 16.81 14.93
N GLN A 533 25.56 16.95 16.04
CA GLN A 533 24.74 15.88 16.63
C GLN A 533 23.63 15.37 15.69
N ALA A 534 23.22 16.15 14.69
CA ALA A 534 22.24 15.73 13.69
C ALA A 534 22.78 14.64 12.75
N ALA A 535 24.10 14.41 12.72
CA ALA A 535 24.69 13.31 11.95
C ALA A 535 24.64 11.96 12.68
N GLY A 536 24.41 11.98 14.01
CA GLY A 536 24.43 10.80 14.87
C GLY A 536 23.04 10.35 15.33
N SER A 537 22.95 9.85 16.57
CA SER A 537 21.73 9.27 17.15
C SER A 537 20.52 10.21 17.19
N LEU A 538 20.73 11.53 17.27
CA LEU A 538 19.65 12.52 17.24
C LEU A 538 19.15 12.82 15.82
N GLY A 539 19.84 12.38 14.76
CA GLY A 539 19.50 12.70 13.37
C GLY A 539 18.05 12.36 13.01
N ARG A 540 17.50 11.27 13.54
CA ARG A 540 16.09 10.90 13.33
C ARG A 540 15.10 11.95 13.85
N LEU A 541 15.44 12.66 14.92
CA LEU A 541 14.62 13.73 15.48
C LEU A 541 14.72 15.01 14.64
N TYR A 542 15.90 15.33 14.09
CA TYR A 542 16.02 16.41 13.10
C TYR A 542 15.19 16.09 11.85
N ALA A 543 15.28 14.86 11.35
CA ALA A 543 14.48 14.38 10.23
C ALA A 543 12.97 14.48 10.49
N MET A 544 12.53 14.04 11.67
CA MET A 544 11.14 14.18 12.10
C MET A 544 10.71 15.65 12.21
N GLY A 545 11.58 16.54 12.67
CA GLY A 545 11.31 17.98 12.72
C GLY A 545 11.11 18.57 11.32
N VAL A 546 12.02 18.25 10.39
CA VAL A 546 11.92 18.64 8.97
C VAL A 546 10.59 18.17 8.38
N ASP A 547 10.24 16.91 8.62
CA ASP A 547 9.03 16.32 8.06
C ASP A 547 7.76 16.84 8.73
N ALA A 548 7.78 17.15 10.03
CA ALA A 548 6.65 17.77 10.70
C ALA A 548 6.31 19.14 10.10
N TYR A 549 7.33 19.92 9.71
CA TYR A 549 7.13 21.18 8.98
C TYR A 549 6.52 20.93 7.59
N ARG A 550 7.03 19.95 6.84
CA ARG A 550 6.54 19.61 5.49
C ARG A 550 5.14 19.01 5.50
N LEU A 551 4.79 18.26 6.55
CA LEU A 551 3.48 17.64 6.75
C LEU A 551 2.41 18.65 7.13
N ALA A 552 2.73 19.67 7.93
CA ALA A 552 1.77 20.64 8.45
C ALA A 552 0.79 21.20 7.39
N PRO A 553 1.23 21.73 6.24
CA PRO A 553 0.30 22.22 5.22
C PRO A 553 -0.42 21.09 4.45
N ARG A 554 0.07 19.84 4.53
CA ARG A 554 -0.39 18.69 3.71
C ARG A 554 -1.26 17.68 4.46
N LEU A 555 -1.59 17.91 5.73
CA LEU A 555 -2.44 16.99 6.49
C LEU A 555 -3.81 16.78 5.83
N GLY A 556 -4.41 17.87 5.34
CA GLY A 556 -5.67 17.80 4.59
C GLY A 556 -5.54 17.01 3.29
N GLN A 557 -4.39 17.14 2.59
CA GLN A 557 -4.11 16.41 1.36
C GLN A 557 -4.00 14.91 1.64
N LEU A 558 -3.17 14.51 2.60
CA LEU A 558 -3.01 13.10 2.97
C LEU A 558 -4.31 12.47 3.51
N LYS A 559 -5.15 13.25 4.20
CA LYS A 559 -6.47 12.79 4.66
C LYS A 559 -7.45 12.57 3.51
N ALA A 560 -7.44 13.46 2.52
CA ALA A 560 -8.29 13.34 1.34
C ALA A 560 -7.78 12.29 0.35
N LEU A 561 -6.46 12.06 0.33
CA LEU A 561 -5.75 11.20 -0.62
C LEU A 561 -5.00 10.10 0.14
N PRO A 562 -5.67 8.99 0.52
CA PRO A 562 -5.06 7.95 1.37
C PRO A 562 -3.85 7.25 0.71
N ASP A 563 -3.81 7.22 -0.62
CA ASP A 563 -2.69 6.66 -1.40
C ASP A 563 -1.57 7.67 -1.66
N SER A 564 -1.78 8.94 -1.31
CA SER A 564 -0.73 9.95 -1.39
C SER A 564 0.37 9.64 -0.38
N ARG A 565 1.59 9.91 -0.81
CA ARG A 565 2.80 9.79 0.00
C ARG A 565 3.63 11.05 -0.17
N ILE A 566 4.34 11.41 0.90
CA ILE A 566 5.32 12.50 0.88
C ILE A 566 6.68 11.87 1.17
N GLU A 567 7.60 11.99 0.23
CA GLU A 567 8.99 11.60 0.47
C GLU A 567 9.62 12.58 1.46
N GLY A 568 9.91 12.08 2.66
CA GLY A 568 10.42 12.84 3.78
C GLY A 568 11.79 12.36 4.22
N GLN A 569 12.44 13.14 5.08
CA GLN A 569 13.75 12.79 5.65
C GLN A 569 13.67 11.66 6.68
N SER A 570 12.48 11.37 7.21
CA SER A 570 12.19 10.29 8.15
C SER A 570 11.53 9.07 7.50
N GLY A 571 11.40 9.06 6.18
CA GLY A 571 10.82 7.97 5.37
C GLY A 571 9.79 8.48 4.36
N SER A 572 9.21 7.57 3.58
CA SER A 572 8.03 7.87 2.77
C SER A 572 6.80 7.92 3.68
N LEU A 573 6.14 9.07 3.76
CA LEU A 573 5.10 9.38 4.73
C LEU A 573 3.72 9.23 4.11
N GLY A 574 2.89 8.36 4.68
CA GLY A 574 1.48 8.19 4.33
C GLY A 574 0.57 8.49 5.51
N MET A 575 -0.74 8.34 5.31
CA MET A 575 -1.72 8.53 6.37
C MET A 575 -2.71 7.38 6.40
N THR A 576 -2.95 6.85 7.59
CA THR A 576 -4.02 5.87 7.83
C THR A 576 -5.37 6.58 7.91
N GLN A 577 -6.46 5.82 7.77
CA GLN A 577 -7.83 6.32 8.02
C GLN A 577 -7.99 6.94 9.43
N THR A 578 -7.08 6.59 10.34
CA THR A 578 -7.06 7.02 11.74
C THR A 578 -6.27 8.31 11.97
N GLN A 579 -5.88 9.00 10.89
CA GLN A 579 -5.07 10.22 10.91
C GLN A 579 -3.70 10.04 11.59
N ARG A 580 -3.22 8.79 11.68
CA ARG A 580 -1.84 8.46 12.03
C ARG A 580 -1.00 8.49 10.76
N VAL A 581 0.05 9.29 10.80
CA VAL A 581 1.10 9.31 9.78
C VAL A 581 1.92 8.04 9.93
N VAL A 582 2.02 7.25 8.87
CA VAL A 582 2.83 6.02 8.82
C VAL A 582 4.04 6.26 7.94
N ARG A 583 5.14 5.59 8.28
CA ARG A 583 6.42 5.72 7.58
C ARG A 583 6.77 4.40 6.92
N GLN A 584 7.15 4.45 5.65
CA GLN A 584 7.90 3.39 5.00
C GLN A 584 9.36 3.80 4.95
N LEU A 585 10.23 2.94 5.47
CA LEU A 585 11.65 3.25 5.62
C LEU A 585 12.49 2.56 4.55
N PRO A 586 13.53 3.25 4.04
CA PRO A 586 14.56 2.60 3.26
C PRO A 586 15.32 1.56 4.09
N TRP A 587 15.92 0.60 3.39
CA TRP A 587 16.65 -0.52 3.96
C TRP A 587 18.13 -0.45 3.64
N ALA A 588 18.96 -0.88 4.59
CA ALA A 588 20.40 -1.00 4.46
C ALA A 588 20.90 -2.31 5.07
N GLN A 589 22.17 -2.62 4.81
CA GLN A 589 22.87 -3.77 5.38
C GLN A 589 24.27 -3.37 5.80
N PHE A 590 24.76 -3.94 6.92
CA PHE A 590 26.18 -3.85 7.24
C PHE A 590 26.97 -4.80 6.34
N VAL A 591 27.92 -4.26 5.58
CA VAL A 591 28.78 -4.98 4.65
C VAL A 591 30.22 -4.52 4.84
N SER A 592 31.09 -5.40 5.34
CA SER A 592 32.53 -5.17 5.50
C SER A 592 32.87 -3.85 6.21
N GLY A 593 32.16 -3.57 7.31
CA GLY A 593 32.41 -2.39 8.13
C GLY A 593 31.80 -1.10 7.57
N GLN A 594 30.92 -1.20 6.57
CA GLN A 594 30.19 -0.08 5.98
C GLN A 594 28.68 -0.36 5.97
N VAL A 595 27.89 0.70 5.80
CA VAL A 595 26.43 0.60 5.60
C VAL A 595 26.16 0.71 4.11
N GLN A 596 25.58 -0.33 3.54
CA GLN A 596 25.20 -0.38 2.13
C GLN A 596 23.68 -0.29 1.98
N ARG A 597 23.21 0.63 1.15
CA ARG A 597 21.78 0.77 0.81
C ARG A 597 21.29 -0.45 0.02
N LEU A 598 20.15 -1.01 0.43
CA LEU A 598 19.44 -2.07 -0.29
C LEU A 598 18.36 -1.49 -1.20
N PRO A 599 17.88 -2.22 -2.22
CA PRO A 599 16.70 -1.81 -2.99
C PRO A 599 15.47 -1.64 -2.09
N ASP A 600 14.57 -0.73 -2.45
CA ASP A 600 13.33 -0.55 -1.71
C ASP A 600 12.43 -1.78 -1.77
N THR A 601 11.68 -1.99 -0.69
CA THR A 601 10.66 -3.03 -0.63
C THR A 601 9.59 -2.69 -1.67
N PRO A 602 9.30 -3.59 -2.63
CA PRO A 602 8.18 -3.42 -3.55
C PRO A 602 6.89 -3.11 -2.78
N ARG A 603 6.10 -2.19 -3.34
CA ARG A 603 4.87 -1.71 -2.68
C ARG A 603 3.77 -2.74 -2.72
#